data_AF-A0AAX4FTR3-F1
#
_entry.id   AF-A0AAX4FTR3-F1
#
_cell.length_a   1.000
_cell.length_b   1.000
_cell.length_c   1.000
_cell.angle_alpha   90.00
_cell.angle_beta   90.00
_cell.angle_gamma   90.00
#
_symmetry.space_group_name_H-M   'P 1'
#
loop_
_entity.id
_entity.type
_entity.pdbx_description
1 polymer ?
#
loop_
_entity_poly.entity_id
_entity_poly.type
_entity_poly.pdbx_seq_one_letter_code
_entity_poly.pdbx_strand_id
1 'polypeptide(L)' 'MNHIVEFTAGRAYDEYRLDPMLCSAVERQFEIIGEALNNLLRQEPGIKKRISDANPIIAFRNRLIH' A
#
# COMPACT_ATOMS: atom_id res chain seq x y z
N MET A 1 0.10 -14.02 -3.63
CA MET A 1 -0.95 -13.32 -4.40
C MET A 1 -0.58 -11.86 -4.51
N ASN A 2 -0.86 -11.24 -5.66
CA ASN A 2 -0.64 -9.81 -5.88
C ASN A 2 -2.01 -9.15 -6.00
N HIS A 3 -2.70 -9.01 -4.86
CA HIS A 3 -4.11 -8.64 -4.81
C HIS A 3 -4.42 -7.30 -5.49
N ILE A 4 -3.51 -6.33 -5.42
CA ILE A 4 -3.66 -5.05 -6.12
C ILE A 4 -3.78 -5.27 -7.64
N VAL A 5 -2.89 -6.08 -8.21
CA VAL A 5 -2.92 -6.40 -9.64
C VAL A 5 -4.15 -7.24 -9.99
N GLU A 6 -4.53 -8.19 -9.13
CA GLU A 6 -5.72 -9.03 -9.35
C GLU A 6 -7.02 -8.19 -9.35
N PHE A 7 -7.16 -7.23 -8.43
CA PHE A 7 -8.36 -6.39 -8.33
C PHE A 7 -8.47 -5.36 -9.47
N THR A 8 -7.33 -4.87 -9.95
CA THR A 8 -7.28 -3.82 -10.99
C THR A 8 -7.15 -4.37 -12.40
N ALA A 9 -6.98 -5.69 -12.56
CA ALA A 9 -6.82 -6.32 -13.87
C ALA A 9 -8.00 -6.00 -14.81
N GLY A 10 -7.66 -5.44 -15.97
CA GLY A 10 -8.65 -5.10 -17.01
C GLY A 10 -9.57 -3.92 -16.66
N ARG A 11 -9.31 -3.19 -15.57
CA ARG A 11 -10.06 -1.99 -15.18
C ARG A 11 -9.36 -0.73 -15.67
N ALA A 12 -10.10 0.16 -16.31
CA ALA A 12 -9.65 1.52 -16.55
C ALA A 12 -9.62 2.34 -15.25
N TYR A 13 -8.84 3.42 -15.24
CA TYR A 13 -8.74 4.30 -14.09
C TYR A 13 -10.07 4.97 -13.72
N ASP A 14 -10.90 5.33 -14.70
CA ASP A 14 -12.21 5.92 -14.44
C ASP A 14 -13.17 4.91 -13.79
N GLU A 15 -13.10 3.63 -14.18
CA GLU A 15 -13.86 2.56 -13.52
C GLU A 15 -13.41 2.37 -12.07
N TYR A 16 -12.09 2.37 -11.84
CA TYR A 16 -11.52 2.33 -10.49
C TYR A 16 -12.06 3.48 -9.63
N ARG A 17 -12.00 4.72 -10.14
CA ARG A 17 -12.41 5.93 -9.42
C ARG A 17 -13.91 5.97 -9.10
N LEU A 18 -14.73 5.33 -9.93
CA LEU A 18 -16.18 5.27 -9.76
C LEU A 18 -16.66 4.08 -8.92
N ASP A 19 -15.76 3.18 -8.50
CA ASP A 19 -16.05 2.02 -7.67
C ASP A 19 -15.42 2.18 -6.27
N PRO A 20 -16.18 2.66 -5.27
CA PRO A 20 -15.68 2.85 -3.90
C PRO A 20 -15.21 1.55 -3.24
N MET A 21 -15.81 0.40 -3.61
CA MET A 21 -15.43 -0.89 -3.04
C MET A 21 -14.07 -1.32 -3.58
N LEU A 22 -13.85 -1.16 -4.88
CA LEU A 22 -12.55 -1.45 -5.50
C LEU A 22 -11.46 -0.50 -4.97
N CYS A 23 -11.74 0.79 -4.85
CA CYS A 23 -10.83 1.74 -4.21
C CYS A 23 -10.45 1.31 -2.79
N SER A 24 -11.44 1.01 -1.96
CA SER A 24 -11.22 0.57 -0.57
C SER A 24 -10.41 -0.72 -0.50
N ALA A 25 -10.64 -1.66 -1.42
CA ALA A 25 -9.90 -2.92 -1.47
C ALA A 25 -8.42 -2.69 -1.81
N VAL A 26 -8.12 -1.81 -2.77
CA VAL A 26 -6.74 -1.45 -3.15
C VAL A 26 -6.04 -0.67 -2.04
N GLU A 27 -6.70 0.34 -1.46
CA GLU A 27 -6.19 1.12 -0.34
C GLU A 27 -5.83 0.21 0.84
N ARG A 28 -6.70 -0.77 1.16
CA ARG A 28 -6.44 -1.75 2.22
C ARG A 28 -5.17 -2.57 1.96
N GLN A 29 -4.88 -2.94 0.71
CA GLN A 29 -3.63 -3.66 0.41
C GLN A 29 -2.41 -2.78 0.65
N PHE A 30 -2.48 -1.49 0.29
CA PHE A 30 -1.39 -0.55 0.58
C PHE A 30 -1.19 -0.30 2.08
N GLU A 31 -2.26 -0.25 2.87
CA GLU A 31 -2.17 -0.19 4.32
C GLU A 31 -1.42 -1.40 4.91
N ILE A 32 -1.77 -2.62 4.47
CA ILE A 32 -1.15 -3.87 4.92
C ILE A 32 0.35 -3.86 4.59
N ILE A 33 0.71 -3.46 3.37
CA ILE A 33 2.12 -3.36 2.94
C ILE A 33 2.87 -2.34 3.80
N GLY A 34 2.30 -1.15 4.00
CA GLY A 34 2.92 -0.10 4.81
C GLY A 34 3.07 -0.48 6.28
N GLU A 35 2.09 -1.18 6.85
CA GLU A 35 2.16 -1.69 8.22
C GLU A 35 3.20 -2.80 8.37
N ALA A 36 3.25 -3.76 7.43
CA ALA A 36 4.27 -4.79 7.41
C ALA A 36 5.69 -4.18 7.32
N LEU A 37 5.87 -3.17 6.47
CA LEU A 37 7.14 -2.46 6.34
C LEU A 37 7.52 -1.69 7.62
N ASN A 38 6.57 -0.98 8.23
CA ASN A 38 6.80 -0.29 9.49
C ASN A 38 7.21 -1.27 10.61
N ASN A 39 6.55 -2.43 10.69
CA ASN A 39 6.89 -3.48 11.65
C ASN A 39 8.29 -4.05 11.39
N LEU A 40 8.65 -4.32 10.13
CA LEU A 40 9.99 -4.77 9.74
C LEU A 40 11.06 -3.76 10.15
N LEU A 41 10.85 -2.47 9.88
CA LEU A 41 11.82 -1.42 10.23
C LEU A 41 11.96 -1.20 11.74
N ARG A 42 10.92 -1.49 12.53
CA ARG A 42 10.99 -1.45 13.99
C ARG A 42 11.85 -2.59 14.55
N GLN A 43 11.76 -3.78 13.94
CA GLN A 43 12.55 -4.95 14.34
C GLN A 43 13.99 -4.85 13.84
N GLU A 44 14.18 -4.39 12.60
CA GLU A 44 15.47 -4.34 11.93
C GLU A 44 15.72 -2.95 11.31
N PRO A 45 16.09 -1.94 12.11
CA PRO A 45 16.28 -0.57 11.63
C PRO A 45 17.34 -0.45 10.52
N GLY A 46 18.33 -1.36 10.49
CA GLY A 46 19.36 -1.41 9.46
C GLY A 46 18.83 -1.63 8.03
N ILE A 47 17.65 -2.24 7.90
CA ILE A 47 16.99 -2.49 6.60
C ILE A 47 16.57 -1.18 5.94
N LYS A 48 16.38 -0.09 6.70
CA LYS A 48 16.03 1.22 6.15
C LYS A 48 17.03 1.72 5.10
N LYS A 49 18.31 1.32 5.21
CA LYS A 49 19.36 1.66 4.24
C LYS A 49 19.23 0.89 2.91
N ARG A 50 18.49 -0.22 2.90
CA ARG A 50 18.28 -1.08 1.73
C ARG A 50 16.98 -0.78 1.00
N ILE A 51 16.02 -0.15 1.66
CA ILE A 51 14.71 0.23 1.10
C ILE A 51 14.60 1.76 1.14
N SER A 52 15.10 2.40 0.09
CA SER A 52 15.15 3.86 -0.05
C SER A 52 13.77 4.52 0.13
N ASP A 53 12.72 3.86 -0.33
CA ASP A 53 11.35 4.39 -0.35
C ASP A 53 10.53 4.05 0.90
N ALA A 54 11.15 3.48 1.95
CA ALA A 54 10.40 3.04 3.12
C ALA A 54 9.66 4.18 3.85
N ASN A 55 10.28 5.37 3.90
CA ASN A 55 9.64 6.55 4.48
C ASN A 55 8.40 7.00 3.67
N PRO A 56 8.49 7.22 2.35
CA PRO A 56 7.32 7.48 1.50
C PRO A 56 6.20 6.46 1.64
N ILE A 57 6.52 5.16 1.67
CA ILE A 57 5.52 4.08 1.78
C ILE A 57 4.76 4.18 3.12
N ILE A 58 5.47 4.40 4.23
CA ILE A 58 4.84 4.57 5.55
C ILE A 58 3.99 5.86 5.58
N ALA A 59 4.49 6.96 5.01
CA ALA A 59 3.76 8.21 4.94
C ALA A 59 2.45 8.06 4.12
N PHE A 60 2.51 7.33 3.00
CA PHE A 60 1.33 7.03 2.19
C PHE A 60 0.29 6.23 2.99
N ARG A 61 0.70 5.17 3.68
CA ARG A 61 -0.19 4.41 4.58
C ARG A 61 -0.84 5.30 5.64
N ASN A 62 -0.10 6.23 6.23
CA ASN A 62 -0.65 7.15 7.22
C ASN A 62 -1.70 8.09 6.63
N ARG A 63 -1.57 8.46 5.36
CA ARG A 63 -2.55 9.29 4.65
C ARG A 63 -3.82 8.52 4.23
N LEU A 64 -3.74 7.20 4.06
CA LEU A 64 -4.92 6.37 3.79
C LEU A 64 -5.79 6.17 5.05
N ILE A 65 -5.16 6.14 6.22
CA ILE A 65 -5.84 5.90 7.51
C ILE A 65 -6.39 7.19 8.15
N HIS A 66 -5.84 8.36 7.77
CA HIS A 66 -6.17 9.67 8.33
C HIS A 66 -6.60 10.66 7.24
#